data_AF-L8Y195-F1
#
_entry.id   AF-L8Y195-F1
#
_cell.length_a   1.000
_cell.length_b   1.000
_cell.length_c   1.000
_cell.angle_alpha   90.00
_cell.angle_beta   90.00
_cell.angle_gamma   90.00
#
_symmetry.space_group_name_H-M   'P 1'
#
loop_
_entity.id
_entity.type
_entity.pdbx_description
1 polymer ?
#
loop_
_entity_poly.entity_id
_entity_poly.type
_entity_poly.pdbx_seq_one_letter_code
_entity_poly.pdbx_strand_id
1 'polypeptide(L)'
;MVLDPEVCGIVARLGSDTETSDSWRSCPGNRQGFLPSDRTSSPRSVSWWAGRAPPATPCTAAWTHLRVRPLRTTASSAAERTDSGAWPEIMSGVIRSVKKDGEWKVLIMDHPSMRILSSCCKMSDILAEGITTCPEPLFSELGRSRLAKVVKTLKEIHLAFLPYEAQVFSLDAPHSTYNLYCPFRAGERARQLEALAQQIATLCATLQEYPAIRYRKGPEDTAQLAHAVLAKLNAFKADTPSLGEGPEKTRSQLLIVDRATDPVSPLLHELTFQAMAYDLLEIEQDTYRYETTGLSESREKAVLLDEDDDLWVELRHMHIADVSKRVTELLKTFCESKRLTTDKANIKDLSHILKKMPQYQKELNKYSTHLHLADDCMKRFKGSVEKLCSVEQDLAMGSDAEGEKIKDAMKLIVPVLLDAAVPAYDKIRVLLLYILLRNGVSEENLAKLIQHANVQAHSSLIRNLEQLGGTVTNPGGAGTANHLERRERLEPTYQLSRWTPVIKDVMEDAVEDRLDRKLWPFVSDPAPTPSSQAAVSPRFGHWHKNKAGVEARAGPRLIVYVLGGVAMSEMRAAYEVTRATDGKWEVLIGSSHILTPTRFLDDLKTLDQKLEDVPLP
;
A
#
# COMPACT_ATOMS: atom_id res chain seq x y z
N MET A 1 -32.82 -29.34 -6.37
CA MET A 1 -33.81 -28.50 -5.67
C MET A 1 -34.04 -27.28 -6.53
N VAL A 2 -35.30 -26.98 -6.83
CA VAL A 2 -35.73 -25.87 -7.69
C VAL A 2 -35.27 -24.57 -7.01
N LEU A 3 -34.48 -23.76 -7.72
CA LEU A 3 -34.05 -22.44 -7.25
C LEU A 3 -35.24 -21.47 -7.27
N ASP A 4 -35.29 -20.62 -6.26
CA ASP A 4 -36.33 -19.63 -6.00
C ASP A 4 -36.42 -18.58 -7.13
N PRO A 5 -37.62 -18.26 -7.67
CA PRO A 5 -37.80 -17.30 -8.76
C PRO A 5 -37.30 -15.87 -8.47
N GLU A 6 -37.12 -15.48 -7.22
CA GLU A 6 -36.60 -14.15 -6.87
C GLU A 6 -35.12 -13.95 -7.27
N VAL A 7 -34.33 -15.03 -7.34
CA VAL A 7 -32.91 -14.98 -7.73
C VAL A 7 -32.73 -14.73 -9.24
N CYS A 8 -33.68 -15.17 -10.07
CA CYS A 8 -33.65 -14.90 -11.52
C CYS A 8 -34.07 -13.46 -11.87
N GLY A 9 -34.84 -12.78 -11.01
CA GLY A 9 -35.33 -11.42 -11.26
C GLY A 9 -34.26 -10.32 -11.11
N ILE A 10 -33.22 -10.57 -10.32
CA ILE A 10 -32.15 -9.59 -10.03
C ILE A 10 -31.10 -9.58 -11.15
N VAL A 11 -30.80 -10.75 -11.73
CA VAL A 11 -29.83 -10.89 -12.83
C VAL A 11 -30.32 -10.21 -14.11
N ALA A 12 -31.64 -10.11 -14.33
CA ALA A 12 -32.21 -9.42 -15.49
C ALA A 12 -32.25 -7.89 -15.38
N ARG A 13 -32.15 -7.31 -14.17
CA ARG A 13 -32.16 -5.85 -13.95
C ARG A 13 -30.78 -5.20 -13.92
N LEU A 14 -29.72 -5.98 -13.76
CA LEU A 14 -28.34 -5.47 -13.80
C LEU A 14 -27.74 -5.44 -15.22
N GLY A 15 -28.47 -5.94 -16.22
CA GLY A 15 -28.02 -6.03 -17.62
C GLY A 15 -28.64 -5.00 -18.58
N SER A 16 -29.46 -4.04 -18.11
CA SER A 16 -30.20 -3.12 -18.99
C SER A 16 -29.86 -1.63 -18.83
N ASP A 17 -28.94 -1.25 -17.96
CA ASP A 17 -28.48 0.14 -17.85
C ASP A 17 -27.22 0.36 -18.69
N THR A 18 -27.38 0.24 -20.00
CA THR A 18 -26.50 0.87 -20.99
C THR A 18 -27.30 1.95 -21.70
N GLU A 19 -27.31 3.16 -21.15
CA GLU A 19 -27.85 4.33 -21.84
C GLU A 19 -26.93 4.73 -23.00
N THR A 20 -27.37 4.44 -24.22
CA THR A 20 -26.96 5.15 -25.43
C THR A 20 -27.65 6.52 -25.48
N SER A 21 -26.85 7.58 -25.52
CA SER A 21 -27.30 8.94 -25.83
C SER A 21 -27.86 9.03 -27.25
N ASP A 22 -29.00 9.70 -27.44
CA ASP A 22 -29.24 10.47 -28.66
C ASP A 22 -30.20 11.65 -28.45
N SER A 23 -29.84 12.74 -29.10
CA SER A 23 -30.28 14.12 -28.98
C SER A 23 -31.65 14.42 -29.59
N TRP A 24 -32.48 15.28 -28.96
CA TRP A 24 -33.40 16.19 -29.68
C TRP A 24 -33.56 17.54 -28.95
N ARG A 25 -33.44 18.64 -29.71
CA ARG A 25 -33.65 20.03 -29.26
C ARG A 25 -35.09 20.50 -29.50
N SER A 26 -35.51 21.46 -28.65
CA SER A 26 -36.40 22.63 -28.91
C SER A 26 -37.89 22.59 -28.49
N CYS A 27 -38.15 23.14 -27.28
CA CYS A 27 -39.09 24.24 -26.86
C CYS A 27 -40.57 24.35 -27.34
N PRO A 28 -41.42 25.17 -26.67
CA PRO A 28 -41.67 25.37 -25.22
C PRO A 28 -43.20 25.41 -24.86
N GLY A 29 -43.58 25.27 -23.58
CA GLY A 29 -44.99 25.45 -23.18
C GLY A 29 -45.33 25.27 -21.69
N ASN A 30 -45.16 26.34 -20.92
CA ASN A 30 -46.03 26.88 -19.85
C ASN A 30 -46.91 25.98 -18.93
N ARG A 31 -46.81 26.29 -17.62
CA ARG A 31 -47.82 26.32 -16.52
C ARG A 31 -47.85 25.21 -15.44
N GLN A 32 -47.54 25.70 -14.23
CA GLN A 32 -48.28 25.60 -12.95
C GLN A 32 -48.58 24.23 -12.31
N GLY A 33 -47.94 23.99 -11.15
CA GLY A 33 -48.62 24.06 -9.84
C GLY A 33 -49.32 22.82 -9.28
N PHE A 34 -49.07 22.57 -7.98
CA PHE A 34 -49.83 21.81 -6.98
C PHE A 34 -49.49 20.32 -6.72
N LEU A 35 -48.87 20.11 -5.53
CA LEU A 35 -49.12 19.02 -4.57
C LEU A 35 -50.41 19.35 -3.74
N PRO A 36 -50.92 18.52 -2.78
CA PRO A 36 -50.52 17.17 -2.32
C PRO A 36 -51.70 16.18 -2.07
N SER A 37 -51.39 14.96 -1.62
CA SER A 37 -52.05 14.20 -0.50
C SER A 37 -52.40 12.71 -0.76
N ASP A 38 -51.68 11.84 -0.05
CA ASP A 38 -52.11 10.85 0.95
C ASP A 38 -53.29 9.86 0.76
N ARG A 39 -53.02 8.63 1.24
CA ARG A 39 -53.89 7.55 1.79
C ARG A 39 -54.31 6.33 0.93
N THR A 40 -53.65 5.20 1.25
CA THR A 40 -54.20 3.91 1.70
C THR A 40 -55.59 3.43 1.23
N SER A 41 -55.62 2.23 0.64
CA SER A 41 -56.42 1.04 1.05
C SER A 41 -56.97 0.22 -0.14
N SER A 42 -56.69 -1.09 -0.12
CA SER A 42 -57.50 -2.15 -0.75
C SER A 42 -58.68 -2.51 0.21
N PRO A 43 -59.64 -3.44 -0.08
CA PRO A 43 -59.73 -4.43 -1.17
C PRO A 43 -61.15 -4.63 -1.77
N ARG A 44 -61.29 -5.39 -2.88
CA ARG A 44 -62.27 -6.50 -3.06
C ARG A 44 -62.27 -7.09 -4.48
N SER A 45 -62.51 -8.40 -4.49
CA SER A 45 -62.61 -9.36 -5.59
C SER A 45 -63.87 -9.25 -6.45
N VAL A 46 -63.77 -9.55 -7.75
CA VAL A 46 -64.80 -10.28 -8.54
C VAL A 46 -64.07 -11.12 -9.61
N SER A 47 -64.65 -12.27 -9.95
CA SER A 47 -63.99 -13.44 -10.52
C SER A 47 -64.56 -13.87 -11.89
N TRP A 48 -63.68 -14.48 -12.70
CA TRP A 48 -63.86 -15.46 -13.81
C TRP A 48 -64.80 -15.17 -14.99
N TRP A 49 -64.24 -15.18 -16.21
CA TRP A 49 -64.73 -15.94 -17.38
C TRP A 49 -63.54 -16.46 -18.21
N ALA A 50 -63.66 -17.70 -18.68
CA ALA A 50 -62.61 -18.49 -19.33
C ALA A 50 -62.64 -18.37 -20.87
N GLY A 51 -61.49 -18.51 -21.52
CA GLY A 51 -61.36 -18.70 -22.98
C GLY A 51 -59.97 -19.21 -23.36
N ARG A 52 -59.87 -20.48 -23.76
CA ARG A 52 -58.66 -21.15 -24.27
C ARG A 52 -58.41 -20.79 -25.75
N ALA A 53 -57.13 -20.69 -26.14
CA ALA A 53 -56.68 -20.94 -27.51
C ALA A 53 -55.28 -21.61 -27.54
N PRO A 54 -54.93 -22.42 -28.57
CA PRO A 54 -53.91 -23.48 -28.54
C PRO A 54 -52.60 -23.08 -29.30
N PRO A 55 -51.60 -23.99 -29.47
CA PRO A 55 -50.17 -23.65 -29.46
C PRO A 55 -49.54 -23.53 -30.86
N ALA A 56 -48.37 -22.88 -30.95
CA ALA A 56 -47.53 -22.90 -32.13
C ALA A 56 -46.03 -23.02 -31.77
N THR A 57 -45.40 -24.04 -32.34
CA THR A 57 -43.97 -24.23 -32.63
C THR A 57 -43.91 -25.09 -33.91
N PRO A 58 -42.78 -25.24 -34.64
CA PRO A 58 -41.54 -24.46 -34.65
C PRO A 58 -40.93 -24.25 -36.08
N CYS A 59 -39.75 -23.61 -36.11
CA CYS A 59 -38.68 -23.71 -37.13
C CYS A 59 -38.85 -23.03 -38.51
N THR A 60 -37.96 -22.10 -38.86
CA THR A 60 -36.73 -22.38 -39.65
C THR A 60 -35.94 -21.11 -40.02
N ALA A 61 -34.62 -21.23 -39.81
CA ALA A 61 -33.50 -20.81 -40.67
C ALA A 61 -33.20 -19.34 -41.03
N ALA A 62 -31.91 -19.05 -40.78
CA ALA A 62 -30.94 -18.37 -41.64
C ALA A 62 -30.90 -16.85 -41.64
N TRP A 63 -29.94 -16.27 -40.90
CA TRP A 63 -29.25 -15.05 -41.34
C TRP A 63 -27.72 -15.16 -41.16
N THR A 64 -27.10 -15.16 -42.33
CA THR A 64 -25.73 -14.87 -42.77
C THR A 64 -24.80 -14.05 -41.87
N HIS A 65 -23.56 -14.54 -41.85
CA HIS A 65 -22.29 -13.94 -41.44
C HIS A 65 -22.17 -12.40 -41.44
N LEU A 66 -21.88 -11.83 -40.27
CA LEU A 66 -21.03 -10.64 -40.13
C LEU A 66 -19.75 -11.05 -39.39
N ARG A 67 -18.65 -11.24 -40.14
CA ARG A 67 -17.30 -11.37 -39.56
C ARG A 67 -16.88 -10.01 -39.01
N VAL A 68 -17.03 -9.81 -37.70
CA VAL A 68 -16.26 -8.76 -37.00
C VAL A 68 -14.85 -9.30 -36.83
N ARG A 69 -13.91 -8.81 -37.63
CA ARG A 69 -12.47 -9.03 -37.41
C ARG A 69 -12.13 -8.42 -36.04
N PRO A 70 -11.49 -9.15 -35.11
CA PRO A 70 -10.90 -8.50 -33.96
C PRO A 70 -9.77 -7.60 -34.48
N LEU A 71 -9.91 -6.29 -34.25
CA LEU A 71 -8.78 -5.37 -34.37
C LEU A 71 -7.71 -5.89 -33.42
N ARG A 72 -6.58 -6.34 -33.98
CA ARG A 72 -5.33 -6.53 -33.25
C ARG A 72 -4.94 -5.17 -32.69
N THR A 73 -5.42 -4.83 -31.50
CA THR A 73 -4.72 -3.90 -30.63
C THR A 73 -3.45 -4.61 -30.18
N THR A 74 -2.32 -3.97 -30.45
CA THR A 74 -0.98 -4.43 -30.09
C THR A 74 -0.93 -4.72 -28.59
N ALA A 75 -0.90 -6.00 -28.24
CA ALA A 75 -0.75 -6.54 -26.88
C ALA A 75 0.66 -6.31 -26.30
N SER A 76 1.25 -5.14 -26.55
CA SER A 76 2.66 -4.86 -26.26
C SER A 76 2.89 -4.01 -25.01
N SER A 77 1.84 -3.49 -24.35
CA SER A 77 2.01 -2.59 -23.18
C SER A 77 1.23 -3.00 -21.94
N ALA A 78 0.39 -4.05 -22.01
CA ALA A 78 -0.36 -4.57 -20.87
C ALA A 78 0.34 -5.76 -20.18
N ALA A 79 1.38 -6.32 -20.80
CA ALA A 79 2.11 -7.49 -20.30
C ALA A 79 3.26 -7.13 -19.35
N GLU A 80 3.55 -5.85 -19.13
CA GLU A 80 4.69 -5.40 -18.29
C GLU A 80 4.27 -4.92 -16.88
N ARG A 81 2.99 -5.03 -16.49
CA ARG A 81 2.43 -4.29 -15.34
C ARG A 81 2.03 -5.11 -14.10
N THR A 82 2.43 -6.36 -13.97
CA THR A 82 2.12 -7.15 -12.77
C THR A 82 3.23 -8.14 -12.49
N ASP A 83 4.36 -7.66 -11.98
CA ASP A 83 5.41 -8.51 -11.39
C ASP A 83 5.22 -8.68 -9.87
N SER A 84 4.05 -8.28 -9.32
CA SER A 84 3.60 -8.81 -8.05
C SER A 84 3.21 -10.28 -8.28
N GLY A 85 4.09 -11.21 -7.92
CA GLY A 85 3.92 -12.66 -8.15
C GLY A 85 2.56 -13.24 -7.72
N ALA A 86 1.81 -12.52 -6.88
CA ALA A 86 0.43 -12.81 -6.47
C ALA A 86 -0.59 -12.88 -7.63
N TRP A 87 -0.58 -11.94 -8.59
CA TRP A 87 -1.61 -11.90 -9.64
C TRP A 87 -1.56 -13.11 -10.60
N PRO A 88 -0.39 -13.48 -11.16
CA PRO A 88 -0.28 -14.69 -11.97
C PRO A 88 -0.69 -15.96 -11.21
N GLU A 89 -0.37 -16.06 -9.92
CA GLU A 89 -0.76 -17.20 -9.09
C GLU A 89 -2.27 -17.26 -8.85
N ILE A 90 -2.93 -16.14 -8.51
CA ILE A 90 -4.39 -16.11 -8.35
C ILE A 90 -5.07 -16.43 -9.69
N MET A 91 -4.62 -15.81 -10.77
CA MET A 91 -5.23 -15.97 -12.09
C MET A 91 -5.09 -17.39 -12.61
N SER A 92 -3.89 -17.96 -12.57
CA SER A 92 -3.65 -19.31 -13.06
C SER A 92 -4.16 -20.37 -12.09
N GLY A 93 -3.81 -20.23 -10.81
CA GLY A 93 -4.10 -21.21 -9.75
C GLY A 93 -5.56 -21.29 -9.35
N VAL A 94 -6.28 -20.16 -9.35
CA VAL A 94 -7.66 -20.05 -8.85
C VAL A 94 -8.64 -19.86 -9.98
N ILE A 95 -8.53 -18.74 -10.71
CA ILE A 95 -9.56 -18.26 -11.63
C ILE A 95 -9.61 -19.13 -12.90
N ARG A 96 -8.49 -19.26 -13.60
CA ARG A 96 -8.41 -20.01 -14.86
C ARG A 96 -8.47 -21.52 -14.64
N SER A 97 -7.96 -22.01 -13.52
CA SER A 97 -7.98 -23.46 -13.23
C SER A 97 -9.39 -24.02 -13.09
N VAL A 98 -10.37 -23.17 -12.74
CA VAL A 98 -11.77 -23.55 -12.65
C VAL A 98 -12.58 -23.09 -13.85
N LYS A 99 -12.05 -22.30 -14.79
CA LYS A 99 -12.83 -21.75 -15.90
C LYS A 99 -13.39 -22.85 -16.80
N LYS A 100 -14.65 -22.68 -17.22
CA LYS A 100 -15.31 -23.51 -18.24
C LYS A 100 -16.04 -22.61 -19.21
N ASP A 101 -15.80 -22.81 -20.50
CA ASP A 101 -16.39 -21.98 -21.54
C ASP A 101 -17.92 -22.09 -21.53
N GLY A 102 -18.60 -20.95 -21.46
CA GLY A 102 -20.06 -20.85 -21.42
C GLY A 102 -20.70 -20.98 -20.03
N GLU A 103 -19.92 -21.18 -18.96
CA GLU A 103 -20.43 -21.21 -17.58
C GLU A 103 -19.97 -19.98 -16.78
N TRP A 104 -20.90 -19.32 -16.08
CA TRP A 104 -20.57 -18.30 -15.09
C TRP A 104 -20.39 -18.92 -13.70
N LYS A 105 -19.44 -18.39 -12.93
CA LYS A 105 -19.14 -18.86 -11.57
C LYS A 105 -19.25 -17.72 -10.57
N VAL A 106 -19.62 -18.07 -9.35
CA VAL A 106 -19.66 -17.14 -8.22
C VAL A 106 -18.40 -17.35 -7.38
N LEU A 107 -17.61 -16.29 -7.19
CA LEU A 107 -16.46 -16.24 -6.30
C LEU A 107 -16.90 -15.76 -4.92
N ILE A 108 -16.67 -16.61 -3.92
CA ILE A 108 -17.09 -16.42 -2.54
C ILE A 108 -15.82 -16.27 -1.71
N MET A 109 -15.67 -15.14 -1.02
CA MET A 109 -14.45 -14.78 -0.30
C MET A 109 -14.80 -14.15 1.05
N ASP A 110 -13.92 -14.33 2.02
CA ASP A 110 -13.94 -13.53 3.24
C ASP A 110 -13.32 -12.14 3.00
N HIS A 111 -13.43 -11.26 4.00
CA HIS A 111 -12.94 -9.89 3.92
C HIS A 111 -11.41 -9.80 3.63
N PRO A 112 -10.53 -10.57 4.31
CA PRO A 112 -9.09 -10.58 3.99
C PRO A 112 -8.79 -11.01 2.55
N SER A 113 -9.39 -12.11 2.07
CA SER A 113 -9.17 -12.58 0.70
C SER A 113 -9.67 -11.59 -0.35
N MET A 114 -10.77 -10.88 -0.06
CA MET A 114 -11.27 -9.83 -0.93
C MET A 114 -10.28 -8.68 -1.07
N ARG A 115 -9.59 -8.29 0.00
CA ARG A 115 -8.56 -7.24 -0.03
C ARG A 115 -7.33 -7.67 -0.82
N ILE A 116 -6.89 -8.92 -0.68
CA ILE A 116 -5.82 -9.49 -1.50
C ILE A 116 -6.21 -9.41 -2.97
N LEU A 117 -7.42 -9.87 -3.32
CA LEU A 117 -7.89 -9.82 -4.69
C LEU A 117 -7.99 -8.39 -5.22
N SER A 118 -8.55 -7.45 -4.45
CA SER A 118 -8.72 -6.06 -4.89
C SER A 118 -7.39 -5.32 -5.06
N SER A 119 -6.33 -5.72 -4.34
CA SER A 119 -5.01 -5.10 -4.46
C SER A 119 -4.26 -5.47 -5.74
N CYS A 120 -4.61 -6.57 -6.39
CA CYS A 120 -3.88 -7.06 -7.57
C CYS A 120 -4.75 -7.30 -8.81
N CYS A 121 -6.09 -7.18 -8.70
CA CYS A 121 -7.03 -7.52 -9.75
C CYS A 121 -8.12 -6.45 -9.89
N LYS A 122 -8.47 -6.09 -11.14
CA LYS A 122 -9.69 -5.30 -11.37
C LYS A 122 -10.91 -6.17 -11.45
N MET A 123 -12.06 -5.58 -11.11
CA MET A 123 -13.34 -6.26 -11.27
C MET A 123 -13.62 -6.63 -12.74
N SER A 124 -13.14 -5.81 -13.69
CA SER A 124 -13.20 -6.11 -15.12
C SER A 124 -12.45 -7.38 -15.51
N ASP A 125 -11.31 -7.63 -14.88
CA ASP A 125 -10.45 -8.76 -15.22
C ASP A 125 -11.06 -10.07 -14.74
N ILE A 126 -11.68 -10.04 -13.56
CA ILE A 126 -12.42 -11.18 -12.99
C ILE A 126 -13.69 -11.47 -13.79
N LEU A 127 -14.45 -10.42 -14.16
CA LEU A 127 -15.65 -10.56 -15.00
C LEU A 127 -15.31 -11.12 -16.38
N ALA A 128 -14.18 -10.72 -16.97
CA ALA A 128 -13.70 -11.23 -18.26
C ALA A 128 -13.40 -12.75 -18.23
N GLU A 129 -13.12 -13.29 -17.05
CA GLU A 129 -12.88 -14.73 -16.86
C GLU A 129 -14.16 -15.52 -16.54
N GLY A 130 -15.34 -14.88 -16.60
CA GLY A 130 -16.64 -15.54 -16.37
C GLY A 130 -16.96 -15.73 -14.89
N ILE A 131 -16.41 -14.87 -14.02
CA ILE A 131 -16.59 -14.93 -12.57
C ILE A 131 -17.30 -13.68 -12.08
N THR A 132 -18.35 -13.85 -11.27
CA THR A 132 -19.01 -12.77 -10.50
C THR A 132 -18.70 -12.94 -9.02
N THR A 133 -18.57 -11.85 -8.26
CA THR A 133 -18.31 -11.90 -6.81
C THR A 133 -19.60 -12.06 -6.01
N CYS A 134 -19.50 -12.72 -4.86
CA CYS A 134 -20.59 -12.90 -3.91
C CYS A 134 -20.58 -11.79 -2.85
N PRO A 135 -21.72 -11.11 -2.62
CA PRO A 135 -21.88 -10.20 -1.49
C PRO A 135 -21.69 -10.89 -0.13
N GLU A 136 -21.10 -10.17 0.82
CA GLU A 136 -20.78 -10.63 2.18
C GLU A 136 -21.97 -11.21 2.99
N PRO A 137 -23.22 -10.69 2.88
CA PRO A 137 -24.36 -11.27 3.58
C PRO A 137 -24.66 -12.72 3.17
N LEU A 138 -24.41 -13.07 1.90
CA LEU A 138 -24.63 -14.41 1.35
C LEU A 138 -23.52 -15.40 1.75
N PHE A 139 -22.31 -14.90 2.02
CA PHE A 139 -21.20 -15.71 2.55
C PHE A 139 -21.58 -16.36 3.90
N SER A 140 -22.14 -15.54 4.81
CA SER A 140 -22.52 -15.96 6.16
C SER A 140 -23.63 -17.02 6.19
N GLU A 141 -24.49 -17.05 5.16
CA GLU A 141 -25.54 -18.04 5.01
C GLU A 141 -25.01 -19.36 4.45
N LEU A 142 -24.06 -19.30 3.51
CA LEU A 142 -23.44 -20.47 2.90
C LEU A 142 -22.71 -21.34 3.93
N GLY A 143 -21.99 -20.72 4.87
CA GLY A 143 -21.21 -21.42 5.90
C GLY A 143 -22.01 -22.35 6.82
N ARG A 144 -23.34 -22.19 6.88
CA ARG A 144 -24.25 -23.04 7.68
C ARG A 144 -24.84 -24.22 6.92
N SER A 145 -24.48 -24.40 5.64
CA SER A 145 -25.10 -25.38 4.74
C SER A 145 -24.32 -26.70 4.62
N ARG A 146 -24.91 -27.70 3.96
CA ARG A 146 -24.29 -29.01 3.68
C ARG A 146 -23.26 -28.96 2.53
N LEU A 147 -22.41 -27.93 2.51
CA LEU A 147 -21.45 -27.61 1.44
C LEU A 147 -20.52 -28.77 1.09
N ALA A 148 -20.03 -29.52 2.09
CA ALA A 148 -19.08 -30.62 1.88
C ALA A 148 -19.53 -31.66 0.84
N LYS A 149 -20.85 -31.87 0.68
CA LYS A 149 -21.39 -32.85 -0.28
C LYS A 149 -21.35 -32.39 -1.74
N VAL A 150 -21.13 -31.09 -1.99
CA VAL A 150 -21.15 -30.49 -3.34
C VAL A 150 -19.82 -29.83 -3.71
N VAL A 151 -18.80 -29.88 -2.84
CA VAL A 151 -17.45 -29.40 -3.14
C VAL A 151 -16.86 -30.24 -4.27
N LYS A 152 -16.58 -29.62 -5.41
CA LYS A 152 -15.93 -30.27 -6.58
C LYS A 152 -14.41 -30.16 -6.54
N THR A 153 -13.89 -29.10 -5.94
CA THR A 153 -12.47 -28.80 -5.92
C THR A 153 -12.16 -28.04 -4.64
N LEU A 154 -11.14 -28.50 -3.93
CA LEU A 154 -10.57 -27.83 -2.77
C LEU A 154 -9.10 -27.63 -3.08
N LYS A 155 -8.67 -26.37 -3.14
CA LYS A 155 -7.29 -25.98 -3.38
C LYS A 155 -6.91 -24.95 -2.33
N GLU A 156 -5.69 -25.07 -1.86
CA GLU A 156 -5.08 -24.07 -1.01
C GLU A 156 -4.17 -23.22 -1.89
N ILE A 157 -4.34 -21.90 -1.83
CA ILE A 157 -3.38 -20.95 -2.38
C ILE A 157 -2.69 -20.35 -1.16
N HIS A 158 -1.39 -20.61 -1.04
CA HIS A 158 -0.59 -20.04 0.03
C HIS A 158 -0.24 -18.60 -0.31
N LEU A 159 -1.25 -17.72 -0.32
CA LEU A 159 -1.10 -16.28 -0.55
C LEU A 159 -1.81 -15.54 0.59
N ALA A 160 -1.02 -15.02 1.52
CA ALA A 160 -1.54 -14.38 2.73
C ALA A 160 -0.89 -13.00 2.98
N PHE A 161 -0.71 -12.22 1.92
CA PHE A 161 -0.21 -10.84 1.98
C PHE A 161 -0.86 -9.97 0.89
N LEU A 162 -0.87 -8.65 1.10
CA LEU A 162 -1.29 -7.63 0.15
C LEU A 162 -0.06 -7.09 -0.60
N PRO A 163 0.03 -7.21 -1.94
CA PRO A 163 0.94 -6.42 -2.75
C PRO A 163 0.45 -4.96 -2.78
N TYR A 164 0.89 -4.14 -1.82
CA TYR A 164 0.45 -2.76 -1.68
C TYR A 164 1.02 -1.86 -2.78
N GLU A 165 2.28 -2.08 -3.15
CA GLU A 165 2.94 -1.49 -4.32
C GLU A 165 3.86 -2.53 -4.97
N ALA A 166 4.44 -2.21 -6.13
CA ALA A 166 5.37 -3.09 -6.84
C ALA A 166 6.51 -3.63 -5.95
N GLN A 167 7.01 -2.82 -5.01
CA GLN A 167 8.09 -3.20 -4.08
C GLN A 167 7.68 -3.18 -2.60
N VAL A 168 6.37 -3.03 -2.31
CA VAL A 168 5.86 -2.91 -0.94
C VAL A 168 4.77 -3.93 -0.66
N PHE A 169 4.90 -4.69 0.43
CA PHE A 169 3.88 -5.64 0.87
C PHE A 169 3.35 -5.33 2.28
N SER A 170 2.10 -5.70 2.53
CA SER A 170 1.46 -5.60 3.85
C SER A 170 0.87 -6.95 4.24
N LEU A 171 0.98 -7.36 5.49
CA LEU A 171 0.34 -8.58 5.99
C LEU A 171 -1.12 -8.36 6.44
N ASP A 172 -1.62 -7.14 6.28
CA ASP A 172 -2.97 -6.71 6.66
C ASP A 172 -3.35 -7.01 8.11
N ALA A 173 -2.38 -6.85 9.01
CA ALA A 173 -2.50 -7.14 10.43
C ALA A 173 -2.27 -5.89 11.28
N PRO A 174 -3.10 -4.82 11.17
CA PRO A 174 -2.89 -3.60 11.96
C PRO A 174 -3.02 -3.83 13.48
N HIS A 175 -3.78 -4.84 13.89
CA HIS A 175 -3.87 -5.29 15.28
C HIS A 175 -2.56 -5.91 15.81
N SER A 176 -1.59 -6.20 14.94
CA SER A 176 -0.33 -6.84 15.32
C SER A 176 0.47 -6.00 16.30
N THR A 177 0.52 -4.66 16.18
CA THR A 177 1.25 -3.82 17.13
C THR A 177 0.69 -3.99 18.53
N TYR A 178 -0.63 -3.92 18.66
CA TYR A 178 -1.33 -4.15 19.93
C TYR A 178 -1.06 -5.56 20.48
N ASN A 179 -1.20 -6.61 19.66
CA ASN A 179 -1.00 -7.99 20.11
C ASN A 179 0.44 -8.34 20.50
N LEU A 180 1.43 -7.64 19.93
CA LEU A 180 2.84 -7.86 20.25
C LEU A 180 3.30 -7.08 21.48
N TYR A 181 2.89 -5.81 21.59
CA TYR A 181 3.49 -4.87 22.53
C TYR A 181 2.60 -4.55 23.73
N CYS A 182 1.28 -4.74 23.65
CA CYS A 182 0.37 -4.46 24.77
C CYS A 182 0.48 -5.55 25.88
N PRO A 183 0.69 -5.17 27.16
CA PRO A 183 0.76 -6.11 28.28
C PRO A 183 -0.51 -6.97 28.43
N PHE A 184 -1.67 -6.45 28.07
CA PHE A 184 -2.94 -7.19 28.12
C PHE A 184 -3.03 -8.32 27.07
N ARG A 185 -2.13 -8.35 26.10
CA ARG A 185 -2.02 -9.37 25.04
C ARG A 185 -0.75 -10.21 25.14
N ALA A 186 -0.01 -10.14 26.24
CA ALA A 186 1.24 -10.89 26.42
C ALA A 186 1.11 -12.40 26.14
N GLY A 187 -0.05 -13.01 26.45
CA GLY A 187 -0.32 -14.43 26.16
C GLY A 187 -0.54 -14.75 24.67
N GLU A 188 -0.90 -13.76 23.85
CA GLU A 188 -1.17 -13.92 22.42
C GLU A 188 0.07 -13.59 21.56
N ARG A 189 1.12 -12.99 22.14
CA ARG A 189 2.33 -12.55 21.43
C ARG A 189 2.98 -13.66 20.60
N ALA A 190 3.18 -14.84 21.19
CA ALA A 190 3.77 -15.98 20.48
C ALA A 190 2.91 -16.45 19.29
N ARG A 191 1.58 -16.45 19.47
CA ARG A 191 0.63 -16.79 18.41
C ARG A 191 0.66 -15.75 17.28
N GLN A 192 0.78 -14.46 17.62
CA GLN A 192 0.94 -13.40 16.64
C GLN A 192 2.22 -13.56 15.82
N LEU A 193 3.36 -13.87 16.45
CA LEU A 193 4.61 -14.12 15.74
C LEU A 193 4.51 -15.33 14.80
N GLU A 194 3.84 -16.42 15.22
CA GLU A 194 3.60 -17.59 14.37
C GLU A 194 2.70 -17.27 13.16
N ALA A 195 1.64 -16.47 13.35
CA ALA A 195 0.78 -16.02 12.26
C ALA A 195 1.55 -15.19 11.24
N LEU A 196 2.31 -14.18 11.70
CA LEU A 196 3.15 -13.36 10.84
C LEU A 196 4.22 -14.20 10.12
N ALA A 197 4.84 -15.17 10.81
CA ALA A 197 5.83 -16.06 10.22
C ALA A 197 5.27 -16.87 9.05
N GLN A 198 4.04 -17.39 9.20
CA GLN A 198 3.35 -18.10 8.13
C GLN A 198 3.12 -17.19 6.93
N GLN A 199 2.62 -15.98 7.13
CA GLN A 199 2.36 -15.03 6.05
C GLN A 199 3.64 -14.60 5.32
N ILE A 200 4.72 -14.32 6.05
CA ILE A 200 6.04 -13.99 5.47
C ILE A 200 6.59 -15.17 4.66
N ALA A 201 6.43 -16.40 5.15
CA ALA A 201 6.83 -17.59 4.39
C ALA A 201 6.01 -17.76 3.12
N THR A 202 4.71 -17.43 3.12
CA THR A 202 3.88 -17.44 1.90
C THR A 202 4.36 -16.44 0.85
N LEU A 203 4.82 -15.25 1.26
CA LEU A 203 5.46 -14.28 0.36
C LEU A 203 6.72 -14.87 -0.30
N CYS A 204 7.59 -15.49 0.50
CA CYS A 204 8.81 -16.12 -0.03
C CYS A 204 8.48 -17.24 -1.02
N ALA A 205 7.49 -18.08 -0.70
CA ALA A 205 7.03 -19.15 -1.58
C ALA A 205 6.45 -18.60 -2.90
N THR A 206 5.62 -17.56 -2.84
CA THR A 206 5.02 -16.87 -4.01
C THR A 206 6.11 -16.31 -4.94
N LEU A 207 7.16 -15.72 -4.37
CA LEU A 207 8.29 -15.16 -5.12
C LEU A 207 9.29 -16.23 -5.60
N GLN A 208 9.07 -17.50 -5.23
CA GLN A 208 9.98 -18.62 -5.45
C GLN A 208 11.38 -18.36 -4.84
N GLU A 209 11.44 -17.78 -3.64
CA GLU A 209 12.66 -17.42 -2.92
C GLU A 209 12.87 -18.33 -1.70
N TYR A 210 14.14 -18.63 -1.42
CA TYR A 210 14.59 -19.25 -0.15
C TYR A 210 15.72 -18.39 0.42
N PRO A 211 15.40 -17.19 0.95
CA PRO A 211 16.43 -16.21 1.31
C PRO A 211 17.16 -16.60 2.58
N ALA A 212 18.40 -16.13 2.71
CA ALA A 212 19.13 -16.20 3.98
C ALA A 212 18.49 -15.25 5.00
N ILE A 213 17.96 -15.79 6.10
CA ILE A 213 17.21 -15.02 7.10
C ILE A 213 18.17 -14.42 8.13
N ARG A 214 18.05 -13.10 8.31
CA ARG A 214 18.77 -12.31 9.32
C ARG A 214 17.77 -11.49 10.14
N TYR A 215 18.18 -11.09 11.33
CA TYR A 215 17.34 -10.29 12.21
C TYR A 215 18.16 -9.28 13.00
N ARG A 216 17.55 -8.17 13.40
CA ARG A 216 18.16 -7.20 14.29
C ARG A 216 18.35 -7.81 15.67
N LYS A 217 19.59 -8.01 16.10
CA LYS A 217 19.93 -8.49 17.44
C LYS A 217 19.61 -7.41 18.49
N GLY A 218 18.81 -7.77 19.47
CA GLY A 218 18.40 -6.90 20.58
C GLY A 218 17.10 -7.42 21.18
N PRO A 219 15.94 -7.06 20.60
CA PRO A 219 14.64 -7.62 21.01
C PRO A 219 14.58 -9.14 20.83
N GLU A 220 13.89 -9.83 21.74
CA GLU A 220 13.65 -11.28 21.65
C GLU A 220 12.75 -11.64 20.45
N ASP A 221 11.81 -10.76 20.12
CA ASP A 221 10.79 -10.99 19.07
C ASP A 221 11.36 -11.09 17.67
N THR A 222 12.37 -10.28 17.34
CA THR A 222 12.99 -10.32 16.01
C THR A 222 13.67 -11.67 15.78
N ALA A 223 14.33 -12.21 16.81
CA ALA A 223 14.93 -13.53 16.78
C ALA A 223 13.86 -14.64 16.71
N GLN A 224 12.82 -14.56 17.55
CA GLN A 224 11.74 -15.55 17.57
C GLN A 224 11.00 -15.61 16.23
N LEU A 225 10.65 -14.45 15.65
CA LEU A 225 10.04 -14.38 14.33
C LEU A 225 10.95 -14.98 13.25
N ALA A 226 12.25 -14.65 13.28
CA ALA A 226 13.19 -15.15 12.28
C ALA A 226 13.31 -16.68 12.28
N HIS A 227 13.35 -17.30 13.46
CA HIS A 227 13.35 -18.76 13.58
C HIS A 227 12.00 -19.37 13.15
N ALA A 228 10.88 -18.74 13.51
CA ALA A 228 9.55 -19.19 13.08
C ALA A 228 9.40 -19.14 11.55
N VAL A 229 9.84 -18.05 10.91
CA VAL A 229 9.85 -17.91 9.44
C VAL A 229 10.70 -19.01 8.81
N LEU A 230 11.90 -19.27 9.32
CA LEU A 230 12.75 -20.35 8.82
C LEU A 230 12.05 -21.72 8.92
N ALA A 231 11.39 -22.01 10.04
CA ALA A 231 10.66 -23.25 10.23
C ALA A 231 9.53 -23.43 9.21
N LYS A 232 8.74 -22.38 8.93
CA LYS A 232 7.70 -22.43 7.89
C LYS A 232 8.30 -22.56 6.49
N LEU A 233 9.38 -21.84 6.20
CA LEU A 233 10.04 -21.87 4.90
C LEU A 233 10.69 -23.24 4.61
N ASN A 234 11.19 -23.93 5.64
CA ASN A 234 11.68 -25.30 5.52
C ASN A 234 10.58 -26.28 5.11
N ALA A 235 9.34 -26.08 5.58
CA ALA A 235 8.20 -26.88 5.12
C ALA A 235 7.94 -26.65 3.62
N PHE A 236 7.89 -25.40 3.17
CA PHE A 236 7.75 -25.09 1.74
C PHE A 236 8.88 -25.65 0.88
N LYS A 237 10.13 -25.60 1.37
CA LYS A 237 11.30 -26.17 0.68
C LYS A 237 11.26 -27.69 0.60
N ALA A 238 10.71 -28.37 1.62
CA ALA A 238 10.51 -29.82 1.60
C ALA A 238 9.50 -30.24 0.53
N ASP A 239 8.42 -29.47 0.36
CA ASP A 239 7.39 -29.72 -0.65
C ASP A 239 7.84 -29.30 -2.07
N THR A 240 8.64 -28.23 -2.16
CA THR A 240 9.19 -27.70 -3.42
C THR A 240 10.71 -27.58 -3.35
N PRO A 241 11.46 -28.66 -3.65
CA PRO A 241 12.92 -28.64 -3.58
C PRO A 241 13.59 -27.59 -4.47
N SER A 242 12.95 -27.14 -5.55
CA SER A 242 13.46 -26.09 -6.44
C SER A 242 13.36 -24.66 -5.88
N LEU A 243 12.74 -24.47 -4.70
CA LEU A 243 12.51 -23.16 -4.10
C LEU A 243 13.84 -22.44 -3.81
N GLY A 244 14.03 -21.24 -4.35
CA GLY A 244 15.27 -20.47 -4.20
C GLY A 244 16.49 -21.04 -4.94
N GLU A 245 16.31 -21.99 -5.87
CA GLU A 245 17.40 -22.44 -6.74
C GLU A 245 17.75 -21.38 -7.79
N GLY A 246 19.06 -21.22 -8.04
CA GLY A 246 19.59 -20.30 -9.03
C GLY A 246 20.75 -19.45 -8.48
N PRO A 247 21.70 -19.04 -9.33
CA PRO A 247 22.89 -18.29 -8.90
C PRO A 247 22.57 -16.91 -8.31
N GLU A 248 21.44 -16.32 -8.69
CA GLU A 248 20.98 -15.04 -8.15
C GLU A 248 20.16 -15.25 -6.87
N LYS A 249 19.18 -16.16 -6.90
CA LYS A 249 18.29 -16.45 -5.77
C LYS A 249 19.00 -16.97 -4.51
N THR A 250 20.11 -17.69 -4.68
CA THR A 250 20.91 -18.16 -3.54
C THR A 250 21.55 -17.03 -2.72
N ARG A 251 21.61 -15.81 -3.27
CA ARG A 251 22.11 -14.61 -2.59
C ARG A 251 21.02 -13.78 -1.94
N SER A 252 19.74 -14.13 -2.14
CA SER A 252 18.62 -13.38 -1.58
C SER A 252 18.70 -13.39 -0.04
N GLN A 253 18.33 -12.28 0.58
CA GLN A 253 18.34 -12.10 2.03
C GLN A 253 16.97 -11.64 2.51
N LEU A 254 16.57 -12.10 3.70
CA LEU A 254 15.40 -11.60 4.41
C LEU A 254 15.85 -10.98 5.74
N LEU A 255 15.60 -9.69 5.93
CA LEU A 255 15.93 -8.95 7.14
C LEU A 255 14.68 -8.70 7.98
N ILE A 256 14.72 -9.07 9.26
CA ILE A 256 13.67 -8.77 10.24
C ILE A 256 14.15 -7.68 11.20
N VAL A 257 13.39 -6.60 11.29
CA VAL A 257 13.71 -5.43 12.12
C VAL A 257 12.47 -5.01 12.93
N ASP A 258 12.68 -4.45 14.11
CA ASP A 258 11.62 -3.91 14.97
C ASP A 258 11.45 -2.40 14.82
N ARG A 259 10.25 -1.89 15.14
CA ARG A 259 9.94 -0.46 15.01
C ARG A 259 10.79 0.44 15.90
N ALA A 260 11.25 -0.03 17.07
CA ALA A 260 12.06 0.77 17.99
C ALA A 260 13.52 0.94 17.52
N THR A 261 13.96 0.20 16.50
CA THR A 261 15.24 0.44 15.85
C THR A 261 15.34 1.85 15.25
N ASP A 262 14.24 2.35 14.67
CA ASP A 262 14.12 3.72 14.13
C ASP A 262 12.72 4.28 14.44
N PRO A 263 12.51 4.87 15.63
CA PRO A 263 11.27 5.52 16.00
C PRO A 263 11.18 6.96 15.46
N VAL A 264 12.24 7.49 14.82
CA VAL A 264 12.30 8.86 14.30
C VAL A 264 11.57 8.95 12.96
N SER A 265 11.90 8.06 12.02
CA SER A 265 11.31 8.04 10.67
C SER A 265 9.77 8.07 10.63
N PRO A 266 9.02 7.31 11.46
CA PRO A 266 7.56 7.37 11.44
C PRO A 266 6.96 8.65 12.06
N LEU A 267 7.76 9.51 12.71
CA LEU A 267 7.28 10.75 13.34
C LEU A 267 7.45 11.99 12.47
N LEU A 268 8.39 11.99 11.52
CA LEU A 268 8.78 13.17 10.76
C LEU A 268 7.72 13.59 9.73
N HIS A 269 7.54 14.90 9.57
CA HIS A 269 6.85 15.45 8.41
C HIS A 269 7.73 15.31 7.17
N GLU A 270 7.40 14.33 6.33
CA GLU A 270 8.09 14.07 5.07
C GLU A 270 7.56 14.97 3.95
N LEU A 271 8.46 15.42 3.07
CA LEU A 271 8.12 16.34 1.96
C LEU A 271 8.21 15.67 0.58
N THR A 272 8.25 14.34 0.53
CA THR A 272 8.04 13.58 -0.72
C THR A 272 6.56 13.30 -0.93
N PHE A 273 6.11 13.31 -2.19
CA PHE A 273 4.71 13.49 -2.54
C PHE A 273 3.72 12.55 -1.82
N GLN A 274 3.97 11.24 -1.84
CA GLN A 274 3.11 10.26 -1.17
C GLN A 274 3.13 10.43 0.35
N ALA A 275 4.31 10.42 0.97
CA ALA A 275 4.43 10.56 2.42
C ALA A 275 3.79 11.85 2.93
N MET A 276 3.99 12.96 2.21
CA MET A 276 3.42 14.27 2.53
C MET A 276 1.90 14.30 2.38
N ALA A 277 1.37 13.72 1.30
CA ALA A 277 -0.06 13.70 1.03
C ALA A 277 -0.83 12.92 2.10
N TYR A 278 -0.34 11.74 2.48
CA TYR A 278 -0.99 10.89 3.48
C TYR A 278 -0.82 11.37 4.93
N ASP A 279 0.19 12.21 5.21
CA ASP A 279 0.35 12.86 6.53
C ASP A 279 -0.56 14.09 6.65
N LEU A 280 -0.59 14.95 5.62
CA LEU A 280 -1.23 16.27 5.72
C LEU A 280 -2.69 16.33 5.25
N LEU A 281 -3.15 15.33 4.49
CA LEU A 281 -4.48 15.32 3.89
C LEU A 281 -5.29 14.12 4.38
N GLU A 282 -6.61 14.25 4.31
CA GLU A 282 -7.55 13.19 4.65
C GLU A 282 -7.65 12.19 3.49
N ILE A 283 -6.72 11.23 3.47
CA ILE A 283 -6.70 10.11 2.52
C ILE A 283 -7.04 8.84 3.28
N GLU A 284 -8.24 8.32 3.04
CA GLU A 284 -8.73 7.09 3.64
C GLU A 284 -8.84 6.00 2.57
N GLN A 285 -8.36 4.79 2.87
CA GLN A 285 -8.37 3.66 1.92
C GLN A 285 -7.78 4.04 0.55
N ASP A 286 -6.65 4.76 0.59
CA ASP A 286 -5.93 5.26 -0.59
C ASP A 286 -6.78 6.16 -1.50
N THR A 287 -7.93 6.66 -1.03
CA THR A 287 -8.88 7.46 -1.79
C THR A 287 -8.77 8.93 -1.42
N TYR A 288 -8.30 9.74 -2.37
CA TYR A 288 -8.23 11.20 -2.25
C TYR A 288 -9.53 11.84 -2.76
N ARG A 289 -10.08 12.76 -1.97
CA ARG A 289 -11.31 13.50 -2.29
C ARG A 289 -11.00 14.98 -2.49
N TYR A 290 -11.45 15.56 -3.60
CA TYR A 290 -11.29 16.97 -3.90
C TYR A 290 -12.44 17.55 -4.71
N GLU A 291 -12.67 18.85 -4.57
CA GLU A 291 -13.66 19.56 -5.37
C GLU A 291 -13.06 20.06 -6.69
N THR A 292 -13.78 19.81 -7.79
CA THR A 292 -13.46 20.40 -9.09
C THR A 292 -14.54 21.38 -9.51
N THR A 293 -14.11 22.57 -9.96
CA THR A 293 -15.01 23.57 -10.52
C THR A 293 -15.32 23.22 -11.98
N GLY A 294 -16.43 22.52 -12.16
CA GLY A 294 -17.06 22.34 -13.48
C GLY A 294 -17.77 23.61 -13.96
N LEU A 295 -18.30 23.57 -15.19
CA LEU A 295 -18.95 24.72 -15.87
C LEU A 295 -20.24 25.23 -15.21
N SER A 296 -20.80 24.53 -14.24
CA SER A 296 -22.08 24.92 -13.64
C SER A 296 -22.26 24.48 -12.17
N GLU A 297 -21.56 23.47 -11.67
CA GLU A 297 -21.64 22.99 -10.29
C GLU A 297 -20.27 22.49 -9.79
N SER A 298 -19.95 22.75 -8.51
CA SER A 298 -18.83 22.07 -7.83
C SER A 298 -19.17 20.58 -7.75
N ARG A 299 -18.26 19.73 -8.21
CA ARG A 299 -18.40 18.27 -8.09
C ARG A 299 -17.27 17.74 -7.23
N GLU A 300 -17.61 16.99 -6.20
CA GLU A 300 -16.66 16.20 -5.45
C GLU A 300 -16.18 15.04 -6.33
N LYS A 301 -14.86 14.87 -6.43
CA LYS A 301 -14.22 13.74 -7.08
C LYS A 301 -13.53 12.91 -6.02
N ALA A 302 -13.77 11.61 -6.03
CA ALA A 302 -13.00 10.62 -5.29
C ALA A 302 -12.09 9.87 -6.27
N VAL A 303 -10.79 9.83 -5.98
CA VAL A 303 -9.78 9.20 -6.84
C VAL A 303 -8.94 8.25 -5.99
N LEU A 304 -8.83 7.01 -6.43
CA LEU A 304 -7.94 6.01 -5.85
C LEU A 304 -6.49 6.29 -6.29
N LEU A 305 -5.57 6.33 -5.34
CA LEU A 305 -4.14 6.56 -5.55
C LEU A 305 -3.40 5.21 -5.57
N ASP A 306 -3.50 4.50 -6.69
CA ASP A 306 -2.91 3.17 -6.88
C ASP A 306 -1.93 3.13 -8.08
N GLU A 307 -1.38 1.94 -8.36
CA GLU A 307 -0.43 1.75 -9.45
C GLU A 307 -1.09 1.69 -10.86
N ASP A 308 -2.42 1.84 -10.96
CA ASP A 308 -3.07 2.07 -12.26
C ASP A 308 -2.88 3.51 -12.77
N ASP A 309 -2.51 4.40 -11.87
CA ASP A 309 -2.11 5.75 -12.20
C ASP A 309 -0.59 5.85 -12.43
N ASP A 310 -0.18 5.68 -13.69
CA ASP A 310 1.23 5.88 -14.10
C ASP A 310 1.83 7.21 -13.63
N LEU A 311 1.02 8.29 -13.53
CA LEU A 311 1.50 9.56 -12.98
C LEU A 311 1.77 9.45 -11.48
N TRP A 312 0.91 8.75 -10.73
CA TRP A 312 1.15 8.51 -9.31
C TRP A 312 2.45 7.74 -9.08
N VAL A 313 2.66 6.66 -9.83
CA VAL A 313 3.89 5.84 -9.76
C VAL A 313 5.15 6.67 -10.06
N GLU A 314 5.08 7.58 -11.04
CA GLU A 314 6.19 8.46 -11.37
C GLU A 314 6.46 9.53 -10.29
N LEU A 315 5.40 10.08 -9.68
CA LEU A 315 5.48 11.25 -8.81
C LEU A 315 5.61 10.90 -7.31
N ARG A 316 5.13 9.74 -6.85
CA ARG A 316 4.94 9.41 -5.43
C ARG A 316 6.18 9.60 -4.55
N HIS A 317 7.37 9.38 -5.13
CA HIS A 317 8.65 9.46 -4.41
C HIS A 317 9.42 10.76 -4.70
N MET A 318 8.88 11.69 -5.49
CA MET A 318 9.51 12.97 -5.75
C MET A 318 9.29 13.96 -4.61
N HIS A 319 10.23 14.88 -4.42
CA HIS A 319 10.08 15.97 -3.47
C HIS A 319 9.02 16.98 -3.96
N ILE A 320 8.19 17.50 -3.05
CA ILE A 320 7.02 18.34 -3.38
C ILE A 320 7.39 19.60 -4.19
N ALA A 321 8.60 20.14 -3.99
CA ALA A 321 9.11 21.28 -4.75
C ALA A 321 9.18 21.02 -6.27
N ASP A 322 9.35 19.76 -6.67
CA ASP A 322 9.53 19.37 -8.08
C ASP A 322 8.24 18.82 -8.71
N VAL A 323 7.26 18.39 -7.91
CA VAL A 323 6.04 17.71 -8.38
C VAL A 323 5.25 18.57 -9.36
N SER A 324 4.87 19.79 -8.98
CA SER A 324 4.04 20.67 -9.83
C SER A 324 4.72 20.99 -11.17
N LYS A 325 6.05 21.16 -11.16
CA LYS A 325 6.85 21.36 -12.36
C LYS A 325 6.81 20.10 -13.23
N ARG A 326 7.06 18.93 -12.63
CA ARG A 326 7.08 17.66 -13.35
C ARG A 326 5.73 17.34 -14.00
N VAL A 327 4.62 17.51 -13.26
CA VAL A 327 3.26 17.28 -13.80
C VAL A 327 3.00 18.19 -15.01
N THR A 328 3.43 19.45 -14.94
CA THR A 328 3.26 20.42 -16.04
C THR A 328 4.11 20.05 -17.26
N GLU A 329 5.34 19.58 -17.06
CA GLU A 329 6.22 19.08 -18.14
C GLU A 329 5.64 17.85 -18.84
N LEU A 330 5.12 16.89 -18.07
CA LEU A 330 4.46 15.70 -18.60
C LEU A 330 3.18 16.07 -19.36
N LEU A 331 2.37 17.00 -18.85
CA LEU A 331 1.17 17.49 -19.52
C LEU A 331 1.51 18.18 -20.85
N LYS A 332 2.58 19.00 -20.88
CA LYS A 332 3.05 19.65 -22.10
C LYS A 332 3.49 18.61 -23.14
N THR A 333 4.32 17.65 -22.72
CA THR A 333 4.79 16.55 -23.58
C THR A 333 3.61 15.75 -24.14
N PHE A 334 2.59 15.50 -23.31
CA PHE A 334 1.36 14.84 -23.73
C PHE A 334 0.61 15.65 -24.80
N CYS A 335 0.39 16.95 -24.58
CA CYS A 335 -0.27 17.82 -25.55
C CYS A 335 0.48 17.91 -26.89
N GLU A 336 1.81 18.01 -26.85
CA GLU A 336 2.66 18.03 -28.04
C GLU A 336 2.59 16.71 -28.82
N SER A 337 2.60 15.56 -28.11
CA SER A 337 2.46 14.24 -28.74
C SER A 337 1.13 14.07 -29.50
N LYS A 338 0.07 14.77 -29.05
CA LYS A 338 -1.24 14.79 -29.68
C LYS A 338 -1.42 15.95 -30.67
N ARG A 339 -0.34 16.66 -31.00
CA ARG A 339 -0.27 17.78 -31.97
C ARG A 339 -1.14 18.99 -31.59
N LEU A 340 -1.19 19.34 -30.31
CA LEU A 340 -1.78 20.62 -29.88
C LEU A 340 -0.68 21.65 -29.62
N THR A 341 -0.83 22.81 -30.25
CA THR A 341 -0.07 24.00 -29.91
C THR A 341 -0.76 24.70 -28.75
N THR A 342 -0.21 24.55 -27.54
CA THR A 342 -0.64 25.31 -26.37
C THR A 342 0.58 25.95 -25.73
N ASP A 343 0.68 27.28 -25.80
CA ASP A 343 1.83 28.04 -25.25
C ASP A 343 1.78 28.16 -23.72
N LYS A 344 0.66 27.78 -23.08
CA LYS A 344 0.45 27.84 -21.63
C LYS A 344 -0.33 26.60 -21.17
N ALA A 345 0.38 25.60 -20.65
CA ALA A 345 -0.24 24.45 -20.01
C ALA A 345 -0.36 24.74 -18.51
N ASN A 346 -1.53 25.20 -18.06
CA ASN A 346 -1.81 25.48 -16.64
C ASN A 346 -3.16 24.86 -16.22
N ILE A 347 -3.42 24.71 -14.92
CA ILE A 347 -4.69 24.14 -14.37
C ILE A 347 -5.93 24.80 -15.00
N LYS A 348 -5.90 26.13 -15.16
CA LYS A 348 -7.01 26.90 -15.75
C LYS A 348 -7.24 26.58 -17.23
N ASP A 349 -6.19 26.16 -17.94
CA ASP A 349 -6.26 25.75 -19.34
C ASP A 349 -6.71 24.29 -19.49
N LEU A 350 -6.55 23.46 -18.45
CA LEU A 350 -6.92 22.04 -18.49
C LEU A 350 -8.42 21.84 -18.75
N SER A 351 -9.30 22.61 -18.10
CA SER A 351 -10.74 22.57 -18.36
C SER A 351 -11.11 22.96 -19.80
N HIS A 352 -10.32 23.85 -20.42
CA HIS A 352 -10.49 24.22 -21.83
C HIS A 352 -9.93 23.16 -22.79
N ILE A 353 -8.80 22.53 -22.45
CA ILE A 353 -8.22 21.40 -23.18
C ILE A 353 -9.18 20.19 -23.15
N LEU A 354 -9.80 19.93 -22.01
CA LEU A 354 -10.74 18.84 -21.79
C LEU A 354 -11.99 18.97 -22.68
N LYS A 355 -12.46 20.22 -22.93
CA LYS A 355 -13.53 20.49 -23.91
C LYS A 355 -13.12 20.21 -25.35
N LYS A 356 -11.86 20.48 -25.70
CA LYS A 356 -11.35 20.26 -27.07
C LYS A 356 -11.11 18.78 -27.37
N MET A 357 -10.94 17.94 -26.34
CA MET A 357 -10.58 16.54 -26.50
C MET A 357 -11.30 15.63 -25.49
N PRO A 358 -12.61 15.39 -25.69
CA PRO A 358 -13.36 14.47 -24.85
C PRO A 358 -12.79 13.04 -24.90
N GLN A 359 -12.18 12.62 -26.01
CA GLN A 359 -11.56 11.29 -26.12
C GLN A 359 -10.39 11.04 -25.14
N TYR A 360 -9.72 12.09 -24.66
CA TYR A 360 -8.59 12.00 -23.71
C TYR A 360 -8.97 12.44 -22.31
N GLN A 361 -10.27 12.59 -22.02
CA GLN A 361 -10.76 13.09 -20.74
C GLN A 361 -10.26 12.27 -19.55
N LYS A 362 -10.17 10.94 -19.68
CA LYS A 362 -9.64 10.06 -18.63
C LYS A 362 -8.18 10.36 -18.29
N GLU A 363 -7.34 10.53 -19.31
CA GLU A 363 -5.90 10.84 -19.13
C GLU A 363 -5.71 12.25 -18.56
N LEU A 364 -6.42 13.25 -19.11
CA LEU A 364 -6.36 14.64 -18.62
C LEU A 364 -6.86 14.78 -17.18
N ASN A 365 -7.85 13.99 -16.77
CA ASN A 365 -8.31 13.97 -15.39
C ASN A 365 -7.20 13.53 -14.41
N LYS A 366 -6.29 12.63 -14.79
CA LYS A 366 -5.16 12.22 -13.94
C LYS A 366 -4.21 13.40 -13.66
N TYR A 367 -3.85 14.16 -14.70
CA TYR A 367 -3.06 15.39 -14.54
C TYR A 367 -3.75 16.40 -13.62
N SER A 368 -5.08 16.56 -13.76
CA SER A 368 -5.87 17.43 -12.89
C SER A 368 -5.76 17.01 -11.43
N THR A 369 -5.90 15.71 -11.16
CA THR A 369 -5.83 15.17 -9.79
C THR A 369 -4.49 15.47 -9.15
N HIS A 370 -3.37 15.19 -9.82
CA HIS A 370 -2.04 15.39 -9.23
C HIS A 370 -1.67 16.88 -9.05
N LEU A 371 -2.19 17.76 -9.91
CA LEU A 371 -2.05 19.21 -9.73
C LEU A 371 -2.84 19.70 -8.51
N HIS A 372 -4.07 19.21 -8.30
CA HIS A 372 -4.87 19.52 -7.11
C HIS A 372 -4.23 18.96 -5.84
N LEU A 373 -3.79 17.70 -5.87
CA LEU A 373 -3.15 17.04 -4.75
C LEU A 373 -1.88 17.80 -4.31
N ALA A 374 -1.02 18.18 -5.26
CA ALA A 374 0.18 18.97 -4.97
C ALA A 374 -0.15 20.37 -4.41
N ASP A 375 -1.18 21.04 -4.95
CA ASP A 375 -1.65 22.34 -4.44
C ASP A 375 -2.18 22.24 -3.01
N ASP A 376 -2.97 21.20 -2.70
CA ASP A 376 -3.50 20.96 -1.36
C ASP A 376 -2.39 20.62 -0.35
N CYS A 377 -1.40 19.80 -0.72
CA CYS A 377 -0.19 19.59 0.09
C CYS A 377 0.49 20.94 0.42
N MET A 378 0.69 21.79 -0.60
CA MET A 378 1.35 23.08 -0.41
C MET A 378 0.52 24.07 0.42
N LYS A 379 -0.81 24.02 0.35
CA LYS A 379 -1.69 24.82 1.23
C LYS A 379 -1.56 24.43 2.69
N ARG A 380 -1.47 23.12 2.98
CA ARG A 380 -1.32 22.59 4.35
C ARG A 380 0.08 22.81 4.89
N PHE A 381 1.09 22.72 4.02
CA PHE A 381 2.49 22.95 4.36
C PHE A 381 2.77 24.39 4.81
N LYS A 382 2.28 25.38 4.05
CA LYS A 382 2.59 26.79 4.28
C LYS A 382 2.09 27.26 5.66
N GLY A 383 2.99 27.86 6.44
CA GLY A 383 2.65 28.50 7.71
C GLY A 383 3.09 27.69 8.93
N SER A 384 2.29 26.71 9.36
CA SER A 384 2.58 25.93 10.59
C SER A 384 3.55 24.78 10.32
N VAL A 385 3.21 23.89 9.37
CA VAL A 385 3.99 22.68 9.08
C VAL A 385 5.41 23.00 8.62
N GLU A 386 5.59 24.02 7.77
CA GLU A 386 6.91 24.51 7.35
C GLU A 386 7.84 24.82 8.55
N LYS A 387 7.30 25.46 9.60
CA LYS A 387 8.06 25.76 10.82
C LYS A 387 8.34 24.51 11.64
N LEU A 388 7.38 23.58 11.71
CA LEU A 388 7.55 22.29 12.37
C LEU A 388 8.67 21.49 11.72
N CYS A 389 8.67 21.37 10.39
CA CYS A 389 9.73 20.67 9.65
C CYS A 389 11.13 21.22 10.00
N SER A 390 11.29 22.54 10.13
CA SER A 390 12.58 23.12 10.53
C SER A 390 13.05 22.59 11.89
N VAL A 391 12.17 22.63 12.90
CA VAL A 391 12.48 22.15 14.25
C VAL A 391 12.70 20.63 14.25
N GLU A 392 11.86 19.89 13.54
CA GLU A 392 11.95 18.43 13.45
C GLU A 392 13.26 17.97 12.83
N GLN A 393 13.71 18.61 11.73
CA GLN A 393 14.98 18.27 11.09
C GLN A 393 16.17 18.58 12.01
N ASP A 394 16.15 19.71 12.73
CA ASP A 394 17.20 20.04 13.70
C ASP A 394 17.26 19.00 14.84
N LEU A 395 16.09 18.55 15.31
CA LEU A 395 15.99 17.52 16.36
C LEU A 395 16.42 16.14 15.88
N ALA A 396 15.98 15.72 14.69
CA ALA A 396 16.31 14.40 14.14
C ALA A 396 17.77 14.30 13.73
N MET A 397 18.34 15.37 13.16
CA MET A 397 19.74 15.38 12.72
C MET A 397 20.71 15.64 13.87
N GLY A 398 20.27 16.34 14.93
CA GLY A 398 21.14 16.82 16.01
C GLY A 398 22.04 18.00 15.60
N SER A 399 21.85 18.52 14.39
CA SER A 399 22.52 19.68 13.81
C SER A 399 21.56 20.51 12.96
N ASP A 400 21.85 21.80 12.81
CA ASP A 400 21.10 22.72 11.96
C ASP A 400 21.42 22.52 10.46
N ALA A 401 20.87 23.39 9.61
CA ALA A 401 21.05 23.30 8.15
C ALA A 401 22.49 23.54 7.70
N GLU A 402 23.28 24.24 8.51
CA GLU A 402 24.70 24.52 8.30
C GLU A 402 25.61 23.40 8.83
N GLY A 403 25.04 22.41 9.52
CA GLY A 403 25.77 21.29 10.12
C GLY A 403 26.30 21.59 11.53
N GLU A 404 25.96 22.73 12.11
CA GLU A 404 26.35 23.08 13.47
C GLU A 404 25.50 22.32 14.49
N LYS A 405 26.16 21.73 15.48
CA LYS A 405 25.49 20.90 16.48
C LYS A 405 24.51 21.73 17.32
N ILE A 406 23.31 21.21 17.52
CA ILE A 406 22.29 21.88 18.34
C ILE A 406 22.74 21.95 19.80
N LYS A 407 22.95 23.18 20.30
CA LYS A 407 23.42 23.43 21.68
C LYS A 407 22.28 23.43 22.70
N ASP A 408 21.17 24.06 22.37
CA ASP A 408 19.99 24.19 23.24
C ASP A 408 18.73 23.79 22.50
N ALA A 409 18.45 22.48 22.51
CA ALA A 409 17.25 21.91 21.89
C ALA A 409 15.96 22.36 22.61
N MET A 410 16.02 22.76 23.88
CA MET A 410 14.84 23.25 24.62
C MET A 410 14.33 24.56 24.02
N LYS A 411 15.25 25.47 23.64
CA LYS A 411 14.92 26.73 22.98
C LYS A 411 14.17 26.54 21.65
N LEU A 412 14.43 25.43 20.94
CA LEU A 412 13.75 25.11 19.69
C LEU A 412 12.30 24.66 19.92
N ILE A 413 12.06 23.82 20.94
CA ILE A 413 10.74 23.20 21.14
C ILE A 413 9.77 24.07 21.92
N VAL A 414 10.23 24.89 22.88
CA VAL A 414 9.35 25.69 23.75
C VAL A 414 8.36 26.57 22.96
N PRO A 415 8.77 27.30 21.90
CA PRO A 415 7.84 28.07 21.07
C PRO A 415 6.73 27.21 20.45
N VAL A 416 7.06 26.00 19.99
CA VAL A 416 6.09 25.06 19.38
C VAL A 416 5.12 24.53 20.44
N LEU A 417 5.62 24.15 21.62
CA LEU A 417 4.78 23.59 22.68
C LEU A 417 3.79 24.61 23.24
N LEU A 418 4.19 25.88 23.36
CA LEU A 418 3.33 26.95 23.89
C LEU A 418 2.34 27.51 22.86
N ASP A 419 2.55 27.28 21.57
CA ASP A 419 1.66 27.78 20.52
C ASP A 419 0.31 27.04 20.53
N ALA A 420 -0.78 27.76 20.76
CA ALA A 420 -2.13 27.19 20.78
C ALA A 420 -2.66 26.83 19.39
N ALA A 421 -2.05 27.35 18.32
CA ALA A 421 -2.42 27.04 16.94
C ALA A 421 -1.85 25.68 16.47
N VAL A 422 -0.83 25.15 17.15
CA VAL A 422 -0.21 23.86 16.81
C VAL A 422 -1.06 22.72 17.39
N PRO A 423 -1.52 21.76 16.56
CA PRO A 423 -2.27 20.58 17.00
C PRO A 423 -1.53 19.73 18.04
N ALA A 424 -2.28 18.98 18.85
CA ALA A 424 -1.71 18.14 19.90
C ALA A 424 -0.75 17.08 19.35
N TYR A 425 -1.08 16.44 18.22
CA TYR A 425 -0.23 15.39 17.62
C TYR A 425 1.09 15.96 17.09
N ASP A 426 1.07 17.17 16.52
CA ASP A 426 2.29 17.86 16.08
C ASP A 426 3.21 18.22 17.25
N LYS A 427 2.63 18.70 18.36
CA LYS A 427 3.40 18.93 19.60
C LYS A 427 4.03 17.66 20.14
N ILE A 428 3.29 16.55 20.07
CA ILE A 428 3.75 15.23 20.51
C ILE A 428 4.88 14.73 19.61
N ARG A 429 4.80 14.88 18.29
CA ARG A 429 5.87 14.50 17.35
C ARG A 429 7.16 15.22 17.71
N VAL A 430 7.12 16.55 17.84
CA VAL A 430 8.27 17.36 18.24
C VAL A 430 8.80 16.97 19.63
N LEU A 431 7.92 16.70 20.59
CA LEU A 431 8.30 16.26 21.93
C LEU A 431 8.98 14.89 21.92
N LEU A 432 8.46 13.92 21.17
CA LEU A 432 9.06 12.59 21.02
C LEU A 432 10.43 12.68 20.34
N LEU A 433 10.58 13.47 19.27
CA LEU A 433 11.87 13.71 18.62
C LEU A 433 12.89 14.32 19.59
N TYR A 434 12.47 15.27 20.42
CA TYR A 434 13.33 15.83 21.48
C TYR A 434 13.76 14.76 22.50
N ILE A 435 12.83 13.92 22.96
CA ILE A 435 13.12 12.83 23.90
C ILE A 435 14.12 11.84 23.29
N LEU A 436 13.92 11.47 22.02
CA LEU A 436 14.79 10.57 21.27
C LEU A 436 16.20 11.17 21.08
N LEU A 437 16.30 12.46 20.71
CA LEU A 437 17.59 13.17 20.61
C LEU A 437 18.34 13.19 21.95
N ARG A 438 17.61 13.34 23.06
CA ARG A 438 18.18 13.30 24.42
C ARG A 438 18.47 11.90 24.92
N ASN A 439 18.08 10.87 24.17
CA ASN A 439 18.10 9.47 24.55
C ASN A 439 17.36 9.24 25.88
N GLY A 440 16.19 9.86 26.06
CA GLY A 440 15.38 9.84 27.27
C GLY A 440 15.52 11.09 28.14
N VAL A 441 14.49 11.36 28.95
CA VAL A 441 14.41 12.52 29.86
C VAL A 441 14.05 12.07 31.29
N SER A 442 14.24 12.94 32.28
CA SER A 442 13.76 12.65 33.64
C SER A 442 12.24 12.77 33.72
N GLU A 443 11.63 12.02 34.64
CA GLU A 443 10.18 12.05 34.86
C GLU A 443 9.65 13.45 35.18
N GLU A 444 10.39 14.21 35.99
CA GLU A 444 10.04 15.60 36.33
C GLU A 444 10.05 16.50 35.09
N ASN A 445 11.06 16.35 34.22
CA ASN A 445 11.15 17.14 32.99
C ASN A 445 10.06 16.76 31.99
N LEU A 446 9.75 15.46 31.87
CA LEU A 446 8.66 14.97 31.03
C LEU A 446 7.31 15.55 31.47
N ALA A 447 7.01 15.52 32.77
CA ALA A 447 5.77 16.07 33.31
C ALA A 447 5.64 17.58 33.01
N LYS A 448 6.72 18.36 33.16
CA LYS A 448 6.75 19.79 32.80
C LYS A 448 6.51 20.01 31.30
N LEU A 449 7.15 19.23 30.43
CA LEU A 449 6.98 19.34 28.98
C LEU A 449 5.54 19.05 28.56
N ILE A 450 4.94 17.97 29.08
CA ILE A 450 3.54 17.61 28.83
C ILE A 450 2.60 18.73 29.32
N GLN A 451 2.89 19.31 30.47
CA GLN A 451 2.11 20.41 31.03
C GLN A 451 2.19 21.67 30.16
N HIS A 452 3.40 22.08 29.74
CA HIS A 452 3.61 23.25 28.89
C HIS A 452 3.02 23.08 27.48
N ALA A 453 3.06 21.86 26.94
CA ALA A 453 2.46 21.53 25.65
C ALA A 453 0.92 21.49 25.69
N ASN A 454 0.32 21.43 26.88
CA ASN A 454 -1.11 21.26 27.11
C ASN A 454 -1.68 19.97 26.46
N VAL A 455 -0.95 18.87 26.61
CA VAL A 455 -1.29 17.54 26.02
C VAL A 455 -1.43 16.45 27.10
N GLN A 456 -1.89 16.81 28.30
CA GLN A 456 -2.01 15.90 29.44
C GLN A 456 -2.90 14.69 29.14
N ALA A 457 -3.94 14.86 28.33
CA ALA A 457 -4.83 13.78 27.86
C ALA A 457 -4.09 12.71 27.01
N HIS A 458 -2.92 13.06 26.48
CA HIS A 458 -2.07 12.22 25.64
C HIS A 458 -0.79 11.78 26.37
N SER A 459 -0.70 11.96 27.70
CA SER A 459 0.49 11.57 28.48
C SER A 459 0.84 10.09 28.34
N SER A 460 -0.16 9.20 28.27
CA SER A 460 0.04 7.76 28.12
C SER A 460 0.74 7.41 26.82
N LEU A 461 0.31 8.00 25.70
CA LEU A 461 0.85 7.64 24.37
C LEU A 461 2.34 7.98 24.23
N ILE A 462 2.81 9.05 24.88
CA ILE A 462 4.22 9.42 24.88
C ILE A 462 5.05 8.35 25.61
N ARG A 463 4.55 7.84 26.74
CA ARG A 463 5.19 6.81 27.56
C ARG A 463 5.13 5.44 26.90
N ASN A 464 4.05 5.15 26.18
CA ASN A 464 3.85 3.88 25.51
C ASN A 464 4.89 3.59 24.42
N LEU A 465 5.67 4.57 23.97
CA LEU A 465 6.84 4.32 23.13
C LEU A 465 7.86 3.37 23.79
N GLU A 466 7.92 3.34 25.13
CA GLU A 466 8.74 2.37 25.87
C GLU A 466 8.31 0.92 25.65
N GLN A 467 7.02 0.68 25.35
CA GLN A 467 6.52 -0.67 25.07
C GLN A 467 7.05 -1.23 23.74
N LEU A 468 7.37 -0.36 22.77
CA LEU A 468 8.06 -0.77 21.55
C LEU A 468 9.55 -1.07 21.80
N GLY A 469 10.10 -0.64 22.94
CA GLY A 469 11.54 -0.68 23.25
C GLY A 469 12.26 0.65 23.05
N GLY A 470 11.53 1.73 22.79
CA GLY A 470 12.09 3.09 22.76
C GLY A 470 12.46 3.59 24.16
N THR A 471 13.29 4.63 24.25
CA THR A 471 13.71 5.20 25.53
C THR A 471 13.03 6.55 25.76
N VAL A 472 12.11 6.61 26.73
CA VAL A 472 11.38 7.84 27.07
C VAL A 472 11.85 8.40 28.40
N THR A 473 11.81 7.61 29.46
CA THR A 473 12.23 8.00 30.80
C THR A 473 13.56 7.35 31.18
N ASN A 474 14.48 8.16 31.72
CA ASN A 474 15.77 7.68 32.23
C ASN A 474 15.82 7.84 33.75
N PRO A 475 15.72 6.75 34.54
CA PRO A 475 15.77 6.82 36.00
C PRO A 475 17.19 7.03 36.58
N GLY A 476 18.21 7.37 35.77
CA GLY A 476 19.53 7.79 36.28
C GLY A 476 20.73 6.95 35.84
N GLY A 477 20.68 6.27 34.69
CA GLY A 477 21.84 5.62 34.08
C GLY A 477 21.81 5.75 32.56
N ALA A 478 22.98 5.77 31.92
CA ALA A 478 23.10 5.66 30.47
C ALA A 478 22.66 4.25 30.05
N GLY A 479 21.36 4.06 29.84
CA GLY A 479 20.86 2.88 29.15
C GLY A 479 21.49 2.83 27.75
N THR A 480 21.98 1.67 27.34
CA THR A 480 22.40 1.44 25.96
C THR A 480 21.20 1.68 25.04
N ALA A 481 21.24 2.77 24.27
CA ALA A 481 20.22 3.08 23.28
C ALA A 481 20.07 1.89 22.32
N ASN A 482 18.86 1.40 22.12
CA ASN A 482 18.57 0.38 21.11
C ASN A 482 18.51 0.96 19.68
N HIS A 483 18.62 2.28 19.55
CA HIS A 483 18.62 2.98 18.27
C HIS A 483 19.91 2.71 17.48
N LEU A 484 19.78 2.46 16.18
CA LEU A 484 20.93 2.33 15.28
C LEU A 484 21.48 3.71 14.91
N GLU A 485 22.79 3.89 15.02
CA GLU A 485 23.42 5.13 14.57
C GLU A 485 23.27 5.29 13.06
N ARG A 486 22.70 6.42 12.64
CA ARG A 486 22.55 6.79 11.23
C ARG A 486 23.90 7.17 10.64
N ARG A 487 24.16 6.75 9.41
CA ARG A 487 25.34 7.17 8.63
C ARG A 487 25.23 8.65 8.24
N GLU A 488 26.30 9.40 8.44
CA GLU A 488 26.42 10.76 7.90
C GLU A 488 26.50 10.73 6.37
N ARG A 489 25.69 11.57 5.70
CA ARG A 489 25.59 11.65 4.25
C ARG A 489 25.91 13.08 3.81
N LEU A 490 26.76 13.23 2.80
CA LEU A 490 27.19 14.53 2.24
C LEU A 490 26.42 14.90 0.95
N GLU A 491 25.33 14.20 0.66
CA GLU A 491 24.51 14.46 -0.52
C GLU A 491 23.76 15.79 -0.36
N PRO A 492 23.71 16.63 -1.41
CA PRO A 492 22.94 17.87 -1.34
C PRO A 492 21.45 17.55 -1.26
N THR A 493 20.82 17.91 -0.15
CA THR A 493 19.37 17.74 0.09
C THR A 493 18.68 19.09 0.27
N TYR A 494 17.35 19.10 0.19
CA TYR A 494 16.57 20.26 0.63
C TYR A 494 16.75 20.48 2.14
N GLN A 495 16.77 21.74 2.57
CA GLN A 495 17.02 22.11 3.97
C GLN A 495 16.03 21.49 4.97
N LEU A 496 14.79 21.25 4.54
CA LEU A 496 13.71 20.64 5.34
C LEU A 496 13.56 19.13 5.11
N SER A 497 14.50 18.49 4.42
CA SER A 497 14.47 17.05 4.10
C SER A 497 15.88 16.47 4.15
N ARG A 498 16.56 16.66 5.29
CA ARG A 498 17.93 16.21 5.55
C ARG A 498 17.96 14.79 6.12
N TRP A 499 16.93 14.41 6.87
CA TRP A 499 16.80 13.08 7.45
C TRP A 499 16.76 12.01 6.36
N THR A 500 17.48 10.92 6.61
CA THR A 500 17.42 9.70 5.81
C THR A 500 17.04 8.55 6.75
N PRO A 501 15.98 7.77 6.44
CA PRO A 501 15.59 6.64 7.26
C PRO A 501 16.73 5.65 7.47
N VAL A 502 16.88 5.17 8.70
CA VAL A 502 17.97 4.26 9.07
C VAL A 502 17.93 2.98 8.24
N ILE A 503 16.74 2.53 7.85
CA ILE A 503 16.58 1.33 7.02
C ILE A 503 17.28 1.45 5.66
N LYS A 504 17.47 2.66 5.13
CA LYS A 504 18.23 2.87 3.88
C LYS A 504 19.70 2.46 4.05
N ASP A 505 20.31 2.86 5.16
CA ASP A 505 21.70 2.47 5.49
C ASP A 505 21.81 0.95 5.58
N VAL A 506 20.84 0.31 6.24
CA VAL A 506 20.77 -1.16 6.39
C VAL A 506 20.61 -1.85 5.03
N MET A 507 19.76 -1.32 4.15
CA MET A 507 19.54 -1.86 2.81
C MET A 507 20.79 -1.76 1.93
N GLU A 508 21.44 -0.60 1.90
CA GLU A 508 22.70 -0.39 1.18
C GLU A 508 23.79 -1.36 1.70
N ASP A 509 23.88 -1.53 3.02
CA ASP A 509 24.87 -2.40 3.64
C ASP A 509 24.61 -3.89 3.38
N ALA A 510 23.35 -4.29 3.30
CA ALA A 510 22.98 -5.66 2.97
C ALA A 510 23.28 -6.00 1.49
N VAL A 511 22.95 -5.07 0.59
CA VAL A 511 23.20 -5.19 -0.86
C VAL A 511 24.70 -5.26 -1.17
N GLU A 512 25.52 -4.53 -0.42
CA GLU A 512 26.98 -4.51 -0.54
C GLU A 512 27.70 -5.57 0.31
N ASP A 513 26.97 -6.46 0.98
CA ASP A 513 27.50 -7.51 1.87
C ASP A 513 28.45 -6.98 2.99
N ARG A 514 28.16 -5.78 3.49
CA ARG A 514 28.90 -5.11 4.58
C ARG A 514 28.08 -4.93 5.86
N LEU A 515 26.85 -5.46 5.90
CA LEU A 515 25.98 -5.40 7.06
C LEU A 515 26.55 -6.22 8.23
N ASP A 516 26.80 -5.57 9.38
CA ASP A 516 27.45 -6.17 10.54
C ASP A 516 26.72 -7.43 11.05
N ARG A 517 27.41 -8.58 11.02
CA ARG A 517 26.90 -9.87 11.48
C ARG A 517 26.65 -9.95 12.98
N LYS A 518 27.26 -9.07 13.79
CA LYS A 518 26.99 -9.00 15.24
C LYS A 518 25.64 -8.35 15.53
N LEU A 519 25.31 -7.28 14.80
CA LEU A 519 24.03 -6.57 14.92
C LEU A 519 22.92 -7.23 14.12
N TRP A 520 23.28 -7.94 13.04
CA TRP A 520 22.38 -8.62 12.12
C TRP A 520 22.82 -10.08 11.87
N PRO A 521 22.76 -10.95 12.89
CA PRO A 521 23.13 -12.35 12.73
C PRO A 521 22.20 -13.09 11.77
N PHE A 522 22.72 -14.15 11.15
CA PHE A 522 21.93 -15.12 10.40
C PHE A 522 21.27 -16.12 11.37
N VAL A 523 20.06 -16.57 11.04
CA VAL A 523 19.43 -17.72 11.75
C VAL A 523 20.16 -19.02 11.40
N SER A 524 20.59 -19.14 10.14
CA SER A 524 21.42 -20.24 9.65
C SER A 524 22.38 -19.68 8.62
N ASP A 525 23.67 -20.00 8.75
CA ASP A 525 24.68 -19.54 7.79
C ASP A 525 24.35 -20.07 6.39
N PRO A 526 24.42 -19.23 5.34
CA PRO A 526 24.26 -19.69 3.97
C PRO A 526 25.24 -20.82 3.67
N ALA A 527 24.78 -21.84 2.94
CA ALA A 527 25.67 -22.89 2.47
C ALA A 527 26.85 -22.26 1.68
N PRO A 528 28.09 -22.70 1.90
CA PRO A 528 29.23 -22.14 1.19
C PRO A 528 29.02 -22.33 -0.31
N THR A 529 28.81 -21.23 -1.02
CA THR A 529 28.78 -21.25 -2.48
C THR A 529 30.19 -21.63 -2.94
N PRO A 530 30.35 -22.61 -3.86
CA PRO A 530 31.65 -22.85 -4.46
C PRO A 530 32.05 -21.54 -5.13
N SER A 531 33.14 -20.94 -4.64
CA SER A 531 33.65 -19.67 -5.13
C SER A 531 33.64 -19.66 -6.65
N SER A 532 32.92 -18.73 -7.26
CA SER A 532 32.96 -18.47 -8.70
C SER A 532 34.29 -17.83 -9.14
N GLN A 533 35.40 -18.23 -8.50
CA GLN A 533 36.74 -18.15 -9.06
C GLN A 533 37.04 -19.43 -9.83
N ALA A 534 36.19 -19.78 -10.79
CA ALA A 534 36.63 -20.65 -11.88
C ALA A 534 37.58 -19.81 -12.73
N ALA A 535 38.86 -20.15 -12.71
CA ALA A 535 39.87 -19.55 -13.59
C ALA A 535 39.38 -19.65 -15.04
N VAL A 536 39.02 -18.51 -15.64
CA VAL A 536 38.67 -18.43 -17.05
C VAL A 536 39.95 -18.70 -17.85
N SER A 537 40.05 -19.91 -18.38
CA SER A 537 41.06 -20.27 -19.38
C SER A 537 40.93 -19.33 -20.59
N PRO A 538 41.99 -18.62 -21.01
CA PRO A 538 41.91 -17.63 -22.09
C PRO A 538 41.81 -18.26 -23.49
N ARG A 539 41.46 -19.55 -23.62
CA ARG A 539 41.58 -20.31 -24.89
C ARG A 539 40.28 -20.65 -25.60
N PHE A 540 39.11 -20.22 -25.14
CA PHE A 540 37.85 -20.47 -25.85
C PHE A 540 37.02 -19.19 -26.02
N GLY A 541 37.47 -18.35 -26.96
CA GLY A 541 36.67 -17.24 -27.46
C GLY A 541 35.59 -17.71 -28.45
N HIS A 542 34.47 -16.99 -28.43
CA HIS A 542 33.69 -16.64 -29.63
C HIS A 542 32.68 -17.63 -30.27
N TRP A 543 31.93 -18.48 -29.54
CA TRP A 543 30.87 -19.28 -30.20
C TRP A 543 29.43 -19.28 -29.64
N HIS A 544 29.04 -18.44 -28.68
CA HIS A 544 27.60 -18.31 -28.35
C HIS A 544 27.16 -16.85 -28.13
N LYS A 545 27.13 -16.07 -29.21
CA LYS A 545 26.25 -14.90 -29.32
C LYS A 545 25.19 -15.21 -30.37
N ASN A 546 24.06 -15.76 -29.91
CA ASN A 546 22.71 -15.68 -30.49
C ASN A 546 21.87 -16.86 -30.00
N LYS A 547 21.38 -16.75 -28.78
CA LYS A 547 20.05 -17.23 -28.41
C LYS A 547 19.44 -16.13 -27.56
N ALA A 548 18.47 -15.41 -28.12
CA ALA A 548 17.53 -14.62 -27.34
C ALA A 548 16.71 -15.62 -26.52
N GLY A 549 17.27 -16.03 -25.38
CA GLY A 549 16.53 -16.66 -24.30
C GLY A 549 15.84 -15.54 -23.52
N VAL A 550 14.61 -15.78 -23.11
CA VAL A 550 13.86 -14.96 -22.16
C VAL A 550 14.79 -14.58 -21.01
N GLU A 551 15.16 -13.30 -20.92
CA GLU A 551 15.98 -12.77 -19.83
C GLU A 551 15.24 -13.07 -18.53
N ALA A 552 15.78 -13.98 -17.70
CA ALA A 552 15.39 -14.06 -16.30
C ALA A 552 15.82 -12.73 -15.66
N ARG A 553 14.84 -11.85 -15.42
CA ARG A 553 15.05 -10.41 -15.20
C ARG A 553 15.28 -9.97 -13.75
N ALA A 554 15.16 -10.86 -12.77
CA ALA A 554 15.28 -10.46 -11.37
C ALA A 554 16.58 -10.99 -10.77
N GLY A 555 17.53 -10.07 -10.54
CA GLY A 555 18.69 -10.32 -9.68
C GLY A 555 18.28 -10.74 -8.26
N PRO A 556 19.24 -10.98 -7.35
CA PRO A 556 18.93 -11.32 -5.97
C PRO A 556 17.99 -10.32 -5.30
N ARG A 557 17.16 -10.84 -4.38
CA ARG A 557 16.19 -10.03 -3.64
C ARG A 557 16.65 -9.74 -2.23
N LEU A 558 16.45 -8.51 -1.79
CA LEU A 558 16.53 -8.13 -0.39
C LEU A 558 15.12 -7.88 0.13
N ILE A 559 14.61 -8.80 0.94
CA ILE A 559 13.28 -8.68 1.57
C ILE A 559 13.47 -8.10 2.97
N VAL A 560 12.76 -7.02 3.30
CA VAL A 560 12.82 -6.36 4.60
C VAL A 560 11.45 -6.39 5.24
N TYR A 561 11.35 -6.91 6.46
CA TYR A 561 10.13 -6.92 7.25
C TYR A 561 10.30 -6.12 8.55
N VAL A 562 9.49 -5.07 8.69
CA VAL A 562 9.47 -4.21 9.89
C VAL A 562 8.33 -4.64 10.81
N LEU A 563 8.61 -5.04 12.04
CA LEU A 563 7.61 -5.32 13.08
C LEU A 563 7.07 -4.01 13.65
N GLY A 564 5.75 -3.80 13.60
CA GLY A 564 5.09 -2.61 14.16
C GLY A 564 4.93 -1.45 13.18
N GLY A 565 4.73 -1.75 11.91
CA GLY A 565 4.42 -0.77 10.86
C GLY A 565 5.64 -0.25 10.10
N VAL A 566 5.48 0.02 8.80
CA VAL A 566 6.50 0.65 7.93
C VAL A 566 6.04 2.04 7.50
N ALA A 567 6.91 3.03 7.59
CA ALA A 567 6.64 4.41 7.18
C ALA A 567 6.84 4.60 5.67
N MET A 568 6.15 5.58 5.08
CA MET A 568 6.26 5.86 3.64
C MET A 568 7.65 6.34 3.18
N SER A 569 8.43 6.94 4.07
CA SER A 569 9.84 7.27 3.80
C SER A 569 10.73 6.02 3.71
N GLU A 570 10.41 4.99 4.48
CA GLU A 570 11.09 3.68 4.44
C GLU A 570 10.68 2.89 3.18
N MET A 571 9.40 2.97 2.79
CA MET A 571 8.93 2.45 1.51
C MET A 571 9.71 3.08 0.35
N ARG A 572 9.84 4.41 0.34
CA ARG A 572 10.63 5.15 -0.65
C ARG A 572 12.09 4.68 -0.70
N ALA A 573 12.71 4.42 0.45
CA ALA A 573 14.10 3.96 0.51
C ALA A 573 14.32 2.65 -0.25
N ALA A 574 13.36 1.72 -0.25
CA ALA A 574 13.47 0.47 -1.02
C ALA A 574 13.59 0.73 -2.53
N TYR A 575 12.79 1.65 -3.08
CA TYR A 575 12.89 2.06 -4.48
C TYR A 575 14.20 2.80 -4.78
N GLU A 576 14.64 3.68 -3.88
CA GLU A 576 15.91 4.40 -4.04
C GLU A 576 17.09 3.45 -4.12
N VAL A 577 17.19 2.47 -3.21
CA VAL A 577 18.28 1.49 -3.21
C VAL A 577 18.20 0.57 -4.42
N THR A 578 17.00 0.11 -4.79
CA THR A 578 16.81 -0.71 -6.00
C THR A 578 17.32 0.02 -7.25
N ARG A 579 16.92 1.29 -7.43
CA ARG A 579 17.38 2.13 -8.55
C ARG A 579 18.88 2.36 -8.49
N ALA A 580 19.46 2.61 -7.32
CA ALA A 580 20.90 2.84 -7.15
C ALA A 580 21.76 1.63 -7.53
N THR A 581 21.19 0.42 -7.54
CA THR A 581 21.89 -0.79 -7.99
C THR A 581 21.75 -1.08 -9.48
N ASP A 582 21.08 -0.21 -10.25
CA ASP A 582 20.72 -0.42 -11.66
C ASP A 582 19.96 -1.74 -11.88
N GLY A 583 19.10 -2.13 -10.94
CA GLY A 583 18.31 -3.36 -11.01
C GLY A 583 19.08 -4.65 -10.73
N LYS A 584 20.35 -4.58 -10.26
CA LYS A 584 21.11 -5.76 -9.83
C LYS A 584 20.54 -6.41 -8.58
N TRP A 585 19.91 -5.62 -7.72
CA TRP A 585 19.18 -6.08 -6.56
C TRP A 585 17.78 -5.48 -6.58
N GLU A 586 16.80 -6.30 -6.26
CA GLU A 586 15.42 -5.86 -6.03
C GLU A 586 15.17 -5.83 -4.51
N VAL A 587 14.88 -4.65 -3.98
CA VAL A 587 14.56 -4.48 -2.55
C VAL A 587 13.05 -4.47 -2.38
N LEU A 588 12.53 -5.41 -1.58
CA LEU A 588 11.13 -5.46 -1.19
C LEU A 588 11.03 -5.11 0.29
N ILE A 589 10.11 -4.22 0.67
CA ILE A 589 9.88 -3.85 2.07
C ILE A 589 8.42 -4.08 2.45
N GLY A 590 8.18 -4.53 3.67
CA GLY A 590 6.83 -4.67 4.16
C GLY A 590 6.74 -4.72 5.67
N SER A 591 5.50 -4.79 6.13
CA SER A 591 5.17 -4.82 7.54
C SER A 591 3.79 -5.44 7.76
N SER A 592 3.32 -5.45 9.00
CA SER A 592 1.95 -5.78 9.34
C SER A 592 0.95 -4.77 8.76
N HIS A 593 1.35 -3.49 8.64
CA HIS A 593 0.55 -2.42 8.03
C HIS A 593 1.43 -1.20 7.66
N ILE A 594 0.87 -0.28 6.86
CA ILE A 594 1.54 0.97 6.45
C ILE A 594 1.24 2.09 7.45
N LEU A 595 2.25 2.87 7.81
CA LEU A 595 2.18 3.96 8.79
C LEU A 595 2.09 5.33 8.11
N THR A 596 1.19 6.14 8.67
CA THR A 596 1.31 7.60 8.69
C THR A 596 1.72 8.04 10.11
N PRO A 597 2.26 9.24 10.32
CA PRO A 597 2.61 9.71 11.65
C PRO A 597 1.43 9.67 12.63
N THR A 598 0.24 10.10 12.18
CA THR A 598 -0.99 10.02 12.97
C THR A 598 -1.32 8.58 13.37
N ARG A 599 -1.25 7.63 12.42
CA ARG A 599 -1.52 6.22 12.72
C ARG A 599 -0.51 5.63 13.70
N PHE A 600 0.77 5.98 13.58
CA PHE A 600 1.79 5.53 14.52
C PHE A 600 1.51 6.03 15.95
N LEU A 601 1.07 7.28 16.11
CA LEU A 601 0.68 7.82 17.41
C LEU A 601 -0.60 7.16 17.95
N ASP A 602 -1.56 6.84 17.09
CA ASP A 602 -2.78 6.11 17.46
C ASP A 602 -2.47 4.68 17.91
N ASP A 603 -1.56 3.97 17.22
CA ASP A 603 -1.07 2.66 17.65
C ASP A 603 -0.48 2.75 19.07
N LEU A 604 0.43 3.70 19.33
CA LEU A 604 1.02 3.93 20.66
C LEU A 604 -0.03 4.24 21.72
N LYS A 605 -1.04 5.03 21.38
CA LYS A 605 -2.11 5.44 22.31
C LYS A 605 -2.90 4.25 22.87
N THR A 606 -2.97 3.15 22.14
CA THR A 606 -3.74 1.96 22.56
C THR A 606 -2.99 1.02 23.50
N LEU A 607 -1.66 1.09 23.56
CA LEU A 607 -0.84 0.02 24.13
C LEU A 607 -0.98 -0.18 25.66
N ASP A 608 -1.47 0.79 26.41
CA ASP A 608 -1.77 0.68 27.84
C ASP A 608 -3.27 0.54 28.16
N GLN A 609 -4.10 0.31 27.13
CA GLN A 609 -5.55 0.17 27.26
C GLN A 609 -5.97 -1.29 27.03
N LYS A 610 -6.92 -1.78 27.82
CA LYS A 610 -7.54 -3.10 27.59
C LYS A 610 -8.66 -2.94 26.56
N LEU A 611 -8.42 -3.38 25.33
CA LEU A 611 -9.35 -3.28 24.21
C LEU A 611 -9.77 -4.68 23.77
N GLU A 612 -11.04 -5.01 24.03
CA GLU A 612 -11.62 -6.31 23.69
C GLU A 612 -12.01 -6.38 22.20
N ASP A 613 -12.21 -5.23 21.56
CA ASP A 613 -12.60 -5.11 20.14
C ASP A 613 -11.43 -5.33 19.17
N VAL A 614 -10.17 -5.29 19.66
CA VAL A 614 -8.99 -5.54 18.81
C VAL A 614 -8.93 -7.02 18.43
N PRO A 615 -8.86 -7.38 17.13
CA PRO A 615 -8.80 -8.78 16.70
C PRO A 615 -7.67 -9.59 17.38
N LEU A 616 -7.94 -10.86 17.63
CA LEU A 616 -6.94 -11.84 18.04
C LEU A 616 -6.07 -12.26 16.84
N PRO A 617 -4.87 -12.83 17.07
CA PRO A 617 -3.97 -13.23 16.00
C PRO A 617 -4.44 -14.40 15.12
#